data_AF-A0A1I8CD00-F1
#
_entry.id   AF-A0A1I8CD00-F1
#
_cell.length_a   1.000
_cell.length_b   1.000
_cell.length_c   1.000
_cell.angle_alpha   90.00
_cell.angle_beta   90.00
_cell.angle_gamma   90.00
#
_symmetry.space_group_name_H-M   'P 1'
#
loop_
_entity.id
_entity.type
_entity.pdbx_description
1 polymer ?
#
loop_
_entity_poly.entity_id
_entity_poly.type
_entity_poly.pdbx_seq_one_letter_code
_entity_poly.pdbx_strand_id
1 'polypeptide(L)'
;MNSYYYFDENDPSTEKVLISCHGSVQELVTLNAIINLKRLFDKLKLFFDNHLLSKNVYIEFIYTGNPLQFVIDRQWNFIIARHFNMNLTLERNMWNLSTFGGAFSSLGDYYNRHAIIAGRLSMTQFQLAKEMGNDDIMVRCKLYFLLSLAQLGKPKTAIKFITYEYNKAQIMKNNFLMDCAEGTIAKIKSLQVIKKNSTIEHNLLKI
;
A
#
# COMPACT_ATOMS: atom_id res chain seq x y z
N MET A 1 27.75 30.80 18.26
CA MET A 1 28.32 30.26 17.02
C MET A 1 27.13 30.00 16.09
N ASN A 2 27.07 30.65 14.93
CA ASN A 2 25.94 30.50 14.01
C ASN A 2 25.96 29.09 13.43
N SER A 3 24.97 28.26 13.78
CA SER A 3 24.90 26.87 13.32
C SER A 3 23.92 26.77 12.15
N TYR A 4 24.44 26.37 10.98
CA TYR A 4 23.69 26.14 9.76
C TYR A 4 23.42 24.64 9.61
N TYR A 5 22.17 24.25 9.40
CA TYR A 5 21.85 22.98 8.76
C TYR A 5 21.96 23.19 7.26
N TYR A 6 22.80 22.44 6.57
CA TYR A 6 22.77 22.39 5.12
C TYR A 6 22.76 20.95 4.64
N PHE A 7 22.02 20.73 3.56
CA PHE A 7 21.99 19.48 2.82
C PHE A 7 23.03 19.64 1.72
N ASP A 8 24.02 18.75 1.67
CA ASP A 8 25.00 18.74 0.59
C ASP A 8 24.73 17.56 -0.34
N GLU A 9 24.55 17.86 -1.62
CA GLU A 9 24.41 16.85 -2.68
C GLU A 9 25.79 16.65 -3.30
N ASN A 10 26.50 15.61 -2.87
CA ASN A 10 27.75 15.23 -3.51
C ASN A 10 27.46 14.22 -4.63
N ASP A 11 27.67 14.61 -5.89
CA ASP A 11 27.87 13.64 -6.97
C ASP A 11 28.81 14.18 -8.06
N PRO A 12 29.82 13.38 -8.45
CA PRO A 12 30.20 13.42 -9.86
C PRO A 12 30.39 12.04 -10.53
N SER A 13 29.94 10.89 -9.99
CA SER A 13 30.23 9.61 -10.68
C SER A 13 29.31 8.40 -10.47
N THR A 14 28.20 8.48 -9.73
CA THR A 14 27.31 7.30 -9.59
C THR A 14 25.84 7.70 -9.65
N GLU A 15 24.97 6.88 -10.25
CA GLU A 15 23.51 7.08 -10.42
C GLU A 15 22.70 7.24 -9.09
N LYS A 16 23.32 7.61 -7.97
CA LYS A 16 22.76 7.59 -6.61
C LYS A 16 22.89 8.97 -5.99
N VAL A 17 21.79 9.45 -5.39
CA VAL A 17 21.79 10.67 -4.58
C VAL A 17 22.05 10.26 -3.14
N LEU A 18 23.18 10.68 -2.60
CA LEU A 18 23.55 10.49 -1.20
C LEU A 18 23.16 11.75 -0.42
N ILE A 19 22.32 11.58 0.61
CA ILE A 19 21.92 12.68 1.49
C ILE A 19 22.59 12.44 2.84
N SER A 20 23.60 13.26 3.14
CA SER A 20 24.34 13.18 4.41
C SER A 20 23.79 14.20 5.39
N CYS A 21 23.33 13.72 6.55
CA CYS A 21 22.83 14.57 7.63
C CYS A 21 23.92 14.72 8.70
N HIS A 22 24.38 15.96 8.92
CA HIS A 22 25.40 16.28 9.90
C HIS A 22 24.81 17.11 11.05
N GLY A 23 24.99 16.66 12.28
CA GLY A 23 24.56 17.38 13.49
C GLY A 23 25.09 16.73 14.77
N SER A 24 25.16 17.51 15.84
CA SER A 24 25.55 17.02 17.18
C SER A 24 24.34 16.45 17.94
N VAL A 25 24.61 15.57 18.91
CA VAL A 25 23.56 14.93 19.75
C VAL A 25 22.76 15.97 20.56
N GLN A 26 23.39 17.07 20.99
CA GLN A 26 22.71 18.17 21.68
C GLN A 26 21.71 18.91 20.78
N GLU A 27 21.98 18.97 19.47
CA GLU A 27 21.12 19.60 18.46
C GLU A 27 19.89 18.73 18.13
N LEU A 28 20.01 17.40 18.14
CA LEU A 28 18.88 16.47 18.01
C LEU A 28 17.90 16.56 19.18
N VAL A 29 18.41 16.72 20.41
CA VAL A 29 17.58 16.92 21.61
C VAL A 29 16.87 18.27 21.57
N THR A 30 17.52 19.33 21.10
CA THR A 30 16.86 20.65 20.91
C THR A 30 15.88 20.64 19.73
N LEU A 31 16.13 19.89 18.65
CA LEU A 31 15.16 19.66 17.57
C LEU A 31 13.90 18.94 18.08
N ASN A 32 14.07 17.93 18.93
CA ASN A 32 12.96 17.22 19.56
C ASN A 32 12.15 18.12 20.51
N ALA A 33 12.82 19.10 21.15
CA ALA A 33 12.17 20.07 22.04
C ALA A 33 11.50 21.24 21.31
N ILE A 34 12.00 21.64 20.13
CA ILE A 34 11.54 22.84 19.40
C ILE A 34 10.60 22.50 18.24
N ILE A 35 10.69 21.30 17.66
CA ILE A 35 9.98 20.94 16.44
C ILE A 35 9.04 19.78 16.74
N ASN A 36 7.74 20.10 16.70
CA ASN A 36 6.67 19.14 16.44
C ASN A 36 7.13 18.28 15.25
N LEU A 37 7.59 17.05 15.50
CA LEU A 37 8.24 16.13 14.55
C LEU A 37 7.48 16.01 13.22
N LYS A 38 6.17 16.24 13.26
CA LYS A 38 5.29 16.38 12.10
C LYS A 38 5.86 17.31 11.02
N ARG A 39 6.38 18.49 11.37
CA ARG A 39 6.87 19.47 10.38
C ARG A 39 8.23 19.09 9.78
N LEU A 40 9.08 18.40 10.53
CA LEU A 40 10.34 17.84 10.00
C LEU A 40 10.03 16.67 9.07
N PHE A 41 9.14 15.76 9.50
CA PHE A 41 8.65 14.66 8.67
C PHE A 41 7.92 15.16 7.43
N ASP A 42 7.12 16.23 7.51
CA ASP A 42 6.42 16.82 6.35
C ASP A 42 7.42 17.45 5.38
N LYS A 43 8.49 18.11 5.88
CA LYS A 43 9.56 18.65 5.02
C LYS A 43 10.41 17.55 4.40
N LEU A 44 10.78 16.53 5.18
CA LEU A 44 11.50 15.36 4.68
C LEU A 44 10.64 14.64 3.67
N LYS A 45 9.36 14.43 3.94
CA LYS A 45 8.39 13.83 3.03
C LYS A 45 8.24 14.66 1.75
N LEU A 46 8.07 15.97 1.83
CA LEU A 46 8.02 16.84 0.64
C LEU A 46 9.32 16.80 -0.18
N PHE A 47 10.47 16.74 0.50
CA PHE A 47 11.78 16.61 -0.14
C PHE A 47 11.92 15.25 -0.83
N PHE A 48 11.56 14.17 -0.14
CA PHE A 48 11.56 12.81 -0.63
C PHE A 48 10.58 12.65 -1.82
N ASP A 49 9.35 13.13 -1.70
CA ASP A 49 8.32 13.09 -2.76
C ASP A 49 8.78 13.82 -4.04
N ASN A 50 9.60 14.87 -3.92
CA ASN A 50 10.15 15.62 -5.06
C ASN A 50 11.41 14.98 -5.69
N HIS A 51 12.16 14.15 -4.95
CA HIS A 51 13.46 13.61 -5.39
C HIS A 51 13.50 12.08 -5.59
N LEU A 52 12.49 11.30 -5.16
CA LEU A 52 12.49 9.82 -5.19
C LEU A 52 11.97 9.16 -6.47
N LEU A 53 11.53 9.91 -7.48
CA LEU A 53 10.91 9.30 -8.67
C LEU A 53 11.90 8.60 -9.63
N SER A 54 13.22 8.68 -9.42
CA SER A 54 14.17 8.10 -10.39
C SER A 54 15.50 7.55 -9.85
N LYS A 55 15.82 7.65 -8.56
CA LYS A 55 17.13 7.20 -8.03
C LYS A 55 17.01 6.46 -6.69
N ASN A 56 17.84 5.44 -6.51
CA ASN A 56 18.01 4.74 -5.24
C ASN A 56 18.64 5.70 -4.22
N VAL A 57 17.83 6.19 -3.28
CA VAL A 57 18.29 7.10 -2.22
C VAL A 57 18.84 6.29 -1.05
N TYR A 58 20.06 6.62 -0.64
CA TYR A 58 20.69 6.08 0.56
C TYR A 58 20.86 7.21 1.57
N ILE A 59 20.46 6.95 2.82
CA ILE A 59 20.63 7.89 3.93
C ILE A 59 21.86 7.43 4.72
N GLU A 60 22.92 8.22 4.68
CA GLU A 60 24.13 7.97 5.46
C GLU A 60 24.16 8.89 6.67
N PHE A 61 24.15 8.31 7.87
CA PHE A 61 24.31 9.04 9.12
C PHE A 61 25.78 8.99 9.53
N ILE A 62 26.52 10.08 9.29
CA ILE A 62 27.92 10.21 9.71
C ILE A 62 27.96 10.93 11.05
N TYR A 63 28.23 10.17 12.11
CA TYR A 63 28.44 10.72 13.45
C TYR A 63 29.92 11.03 13.66
N THR A 64 30.26 12.28 13.94
CA THR A 64 31.61 12.68 14.35
C THR A 64 31.70 12.67 15.88
N GLY A 65 32.36 11.67 16.46
CA GLY A 65 32.53 11.53 17.91
C GLY A 65 33.28 10.27 18.35
N ASN A 66 33.83 10.26 19.57
CA ASN A 66 34.54 9.10 20.13
C ASN A 66 33.56 7.94 20.37
N PRO A 67 33.79 6.74 19.79
CA PRO A 67 32.85 5.62 19.89
C PRO A 67 32.57 5.11 21.30
N LEU A 68 33.48 5.35 22.23
CA LEU A 68 33.35 4.95 23.63
C LEU A 68 32.49 5.92 24.47
N GLN A 69 32.14 7.08 23.91
CA GLN A 69 31.27 8.08 24.55
C GLN A 69 29.85 8.10 23.95
N PHE A 70 29.54 7.23 22.99
CA PHE A 70 28.19 7.15 22.44
C PHE A 70 27.21 6.63 23.49
N VAL A 71 26.30 7.50 23.91
CA VAL A 71 25.07 7.08 24.56
C VAL A 71 24.23 6.40 23.48
N ILE A 72 23.97 5.10 23.63
CA ILE A 72 23.02 4.39 22.77
C ILE A 72 21.71 5.18 22.78
N ASP A 73 21.27 5.61 21.61
CA ASP A 73 20.03 6.36 21.45
C ASP A 73 18.81 5.44 21.65
N ARG A 74 18.56 5.12 22.91
CA ARG A 74 17.47 4.22 23.32
C ARG A 74 16.11 4.79 22.92
N GLN A 75 15.97 6.11 22.84
CA GLN A 75 14.72 6.76 22.46
C GLN A 75 14.43 6.55 20.96
N TRP A 76 15.39 6.82 20.09
CA TRP A 76 15.23 6.55 18.66
C TRP A 76 15.10 5.06 18.37
N ASN A 77 15.84 4.21 19.06
CA ASN A 77 15.67 2.76 18.94
C ASN A 77 14.24 2.33 19.29
N PHE A 78 13.65 2.88 20.36
CA PHE A 78 12.27 2.58 20.73
C PHE A 78 11.26 3.07 19.67
N ILE A 79 11.45 4.28 19.15
CA ILE A 79 10.59 4.87 18.12
C ILE A 79 10.65 4.03 16.84
N ILE A 80 11.85 3.73 16.33
CA ILE A 80 12.06 2.92 15.12
C ILE A 80 11.51 1.52 15.31
N ALA A 81 11.83 0.85 16.43
CA ALA A 81 11.34 -0.49 16.72
C ALA A 81 9.81 -0.51 16.78
N ARG A 82 9.17 0.49 17.39
CA ARG A 82 7.71 0.61 17.42
C ARG A 82 7.13 0.77 16.01
N HIS A 83 7.67 1.66 15.19
CA HIS A 83 7.20 1.85 13.81
C HIS A 83 7.40 0.59 12.97
N PHE A 84 8.54 -0.08 13.11
CA PHE A 84 8.82 -1.33 12.40
C PHE A 84 7.84 -2.44 12.81
N ASN A 85 7.64 -2.67 14.11
CA ASN A 85 6.67 -3.65 14.60
C ASN A 85 5.23 -3.35 14.14
N MET A 86 4.85 -2.07 14.09
CA MET A 86 3.53 -1.66 13.58
C MET A 86 3.39 -2.01 12.10
N ASN A 87 4.37 -1.68 11.27
CA ASN A 87 4.35 -2.00 9.84
C ASN A 87 4.31 -3.51 9.60
N LEU A 88 5.15 -4.29 10.28
CA LEU A 88 5.13 -5.76 10.18
C LEU A 88 3.76 -6.34 10.56
N THR A 89 3.10 -5.76 11.57
CA THR A 89 1.77 -6.20 11.99
C THR A 89 0.73 -5.91 10.91
N LEU A 90 0.76 -4.72 10.30
CA LEU A 90 -0.13 -4.35 9.21
C LEU A 90 0.07 -5.26 7.98
N GLU A 91 1.32 -5.49 7.58
CA GLU A 91 1.66 -6.38 6.46
C GLU A 91 1.20 -7.81 6.71
N ARG A 92 1.49 -8.37 7.89
CA ARG A 92 1.04 -9.71 8.27
C ARG A 92 -0.47 -9.83 8.20
N ASN A 93 -1.20 -8.83 8.71
CA ASN A 93 -2.66 -8.83 8.65
C ASN A 93 -3.17 -8.74 7.20
N MET A 94 -2.56 -7.90 6.37
CA MET A 94 -2.89 -7.79 4.95
C MET A 94 -2.68 -9.12 4.21
N TRP A 95 -1.57 -9.82 4.47
CA TRP A 95 -1.28 -11.13 3.86
C TRP A 95 -2.31 -12.18 4.27
N ASN A 96 -2.59 -12.31 5.57
CA ASN A 96 -3.60 -13.24 6.06
C ASN A 96 -4.96 -12.99 5.41
N LEU A 97 -5.41 -11.74 5.38
CA LEU A 97 -6.68 -11.37 4.75
C LEU A 97 -6.67 -11.60 3.24
N SER A 98 -5.54 -11.43 2.56
CA SER A 98 -5.42 -11.71 1.13
C SER A 98 -5.54 -13.20 0.84
N THR A 99 -4.90 -14.05 1.66
CA THR A 99 -4.99 -15.51 1.54
C THR A 99 -6.43 -15.99 1.76
N PHE A 100 -7.06 -15.57 2.86
CA PHE A 100 -8.46 -15.93 3.13
C PHE A 100 -9.41 -15.31 2.09
N GLY A 101 -9.18 -14.06 1.70
CA GLY A 101 -9.96 -13.35 0.68
C GLY A 101 -9.96 -14.09 -0.65
N GLY A 102 -8.80 -14.55 -1.10
CA GLY A 102 -8.66 -15.38 -2.30
C GLY A 102 -9.43 -16.71 -2.17
N ALA A 103 -9.27 -17.42 -1.06
CA ALA A 103 -9.97 -18.69 -0.82
C ALA A 103 -11.50 -18.52 -0.79
N PHE A 104 -12.01 -17.55 -0.01
CA PHE A 104 -13.44 -17.26 0.06
C PHE A 104 -13.99 -16.72 -1.27
N SER A 105 -13.20 -15.94 -2.02
CA SER A 105 -13.57 -15.49 -3.36
C SER A 105 -13.73 -16.67 -4.31
N SER A 106 -12.78 -17.62 -4.36
CA SER A 106 -12.91 -18.81 -5.20
C SER A 106 -14.13 -19.67 -4.82
N LEU A 107 -14.43 -19.81 -3.52
CA LEU A 107 -15.66 -20.47 -3.06
C LEU A 107 -16.93 -19.65 -3.35
N GLY A 108 -16.80 -18.33 -3.48
CA GLY A 108 -17.86 -17.39 -3.80
C GLY A 108 -18.42 -17.56 -5.21
N ASP A 109 -17.67 -18.19 -6.12
CA ASP A 109 -18.15 -18.54 -7.46
C ASP A 109 -19.34 -19.52 -7.41
N TYR A 110 -19.39 -20.36 -6.37
CA TYR A 110 -20.40 -21.41 -6.20
C TYR A 110 -21.42 -21.08 -5.11
N TYR A 111 -20.99 -20.35 -4.08
CA TYR A 111 -21.76 -20.19 -2.84
C TYR A 111 -21.80 -18.72 -2.39
N ASN A 112 -23.01 -18.13 -2.42
CA ASN A 112 -23.23 -16.73 -2.04
C ASN A 112 -22.68 -16.38 -0.64
N ARG A 113 -22.76 -17.30 0.34
CA ARG A 113 -22.25 -17.07 1.69
C ARG A 113 -20.74 -16.73 1.70
N HIS A 114 -19.95 -17.38 0.84
CA HIS A 114 -18.51 -17.15 0.79
C HIS A 114 -18.19 -15.86 0.03
N ALA A 115 -18.98 -15.50 -0.98
CA ALA A 115 -18.88 -14.18 -1.64
C ALA A 115 -19.15 -13.03 -0.66
N ILE A 116 -20.13 -13.16 0.26
CA ILE A 116 -20.37 -12.16 1.33
C ILE A 116 -19.14 -12.02 2.23
N ILE A 117 -18.52 -13.14 2.62
CA ILE A 117 -17.32 -13.13 3.46
C ILE A 117 -16.15 -12.48 2.71
N ALA A 118 -15.91 -12.85 1.45
CA ALA A 118 -14.86 -12.26 0.61
C ALA A 118 -15.03 -10.73 0.48
N GLY A 119 -16.27 -10.26 0.31
CA GLY A 119 -16.57 -8.83 0.27
C GLY A 119 -16.25 -8.11 1.59
N ARG A 120 -16.57 -8.72 2.74
CA ARG A 120 -16.22 -8.17 4.07
C ARG A 120 -14.71 -8.12 4.28
N LEU A 121 -14.01 -9.20 3.93
CA LEU A 121 -12.54 -9.25 4.01
C LEU A 121 -11.91 -8.15 3.14
N SER A 122 -12.43 -7.94 1.93
CA SER A 122 -11.97 -6.87 1.03
C SER A 122 -12.15 -5.47 1.64
N MET A 123 -13.24 -5.22 2.37
CA MET A 123 -13.44 -3.97 3.10
C MET A 123 -12.44 -3.79 4.26
N THR A 124 -12.17 -4.86 5.00
CA THR A 124 -11.15 -4.82 6.07
C THR A 124 -9.76 -4.59 5.49
N GLN A 125 -9.42 -5.24 4.38
CA GLN A 125 -8.17 -4.98 3.66
C GLN A 125 -8.09 -3.52 3.20
N PHE A 126 -9.19 -2.95 2.70
CA PHE A 126 -9.21 -1.54 2.31
C PHE A 126 -8.90 -0.59 3.49
N GLN A 127 -9.44 -0.87 4.68
CA GLN A 127 -9.14 -0.09 5.89
C GLN A 127 -7.65 -0.18 6.27
N LEU A 128 -7.09 -1.40 6.26
CA LEU A 128 -5.67 -1.60 6.52
C LEU A 128 -4.78 -0.91 5.47
N ALA A 129 -5.14 -0.99 4.18
CA ALA A 129 -4.41 -0.33 3.11
C ALA A 129 -4.39 1.19 3.28
N LYS A 130 -5.50 1.76 3.77
CA LYS A 130 -5.58 3.18 4.12
C LYS A 130 -4.67 3.52 5.30
N GLU A 131 -4.60 2.68 6.33
CA GLU A 131 -3.67 2.85 7.46
C GLU A 131 -2.20 2.75 7.02
N MET A 132 -1.91 1.88 6.06
CA MET A 132 -0.59 1.75 5.43
C MET A 132 -0.25 2.91 4.48
N GLY A 133 -1.23 3.74 4.10
CA GLY A 133 -1.04 4.81 3.11
C GLY A 133 -0.72 4.29 1.70
N ASN A 134 -1.21 3.10 1.34
CA ASN A 134 -0.93 2.47 0.04
C ASN A 134 -2.15 2.48 -0.87
N ASP A 135 -2.20 3.47 -1.77
CA ASP A 135 -3.32 3.69 -2.70
C ASP A 135 -3.49 2.53 -3.70
N ASP A 136 -2.41 1.90 -4.14
CA ASP A 136 -2.46 0.78 -5.09
C ASP A 136 -3.12 -0.46 -4.45
N ILE A 137 -2.83 -0.74 -3.18
CA ILE A 137 -3.53 -1.79 -2.42
C ILE A 137 -4.99 -1.40 -2.26
N MET A 138 -5.30 -0.13 -1.94
CA MET A 138 -6.68 0.32 -1.78
C MET A 138 -7.51 0.09 -3.05
N VAL A 139 -6.98 0.41 -4.24
CA VAL A 139 -7.67 0.15 -5.52
C VAL A 139 -7.90 -1.35 -5.71
N ARG A 140 -6.90 -2.20 -5.46
CA ARG A 140 -7.07 -3.66 -5.55
C ARG A 140 -8.15 -4.19 -4.60
N CYS A 141 -8.20 -3.70 -3.36
CA CYS A 141 -9.25 -4.08 -2.40
C CYS A 141 -10.65 -3.71 -2.90
N LYS A 142 -10.81 -2.56 -3.59
CA LYS A 142 -12.07 -2.22 -4.25
C LYS A 142 -12.41 -3.22 -5.35
N LEU A 143 -11.44 -3.59 -6.19
CA LEU A 143 -11.67 -4.58 -7.26
C LEU A 143 -12.14 -5.92 -6.69
N TYR A 144 -11.52 -6.39 -5.59
CA TYR A 144 -11.94 -7.62 -4.90
C TYR A 144 -13.36 -7.52 -4.34
N PHE A 145 -13.70 -6.39 -3.73
CA PHE A 145 -15.07 -6.14 -3.29
C PHE A 145 -16.07 -6.14 -4.46
N LEU A 146 -15.73 -5.51 -5.58
CA LEU A 146 -16.59 -5.48 -6.78
C LEU A 146 -16.76 -6.88 -7.39
N LEU A 147 -15.72 -7.72 -7.36
CA LEU A 147 -15.82 -9.14 -7.74
C LEU A 147 -16.84 -9.87 -6.86
N SER A 148 -16.82 -9.64 -5.54
CA SER A 148 -17.81 -10.23 -4.62
C SER A 148 -19.24 -9.80 -4.94
N LEU A 149 -19.46 -8.54 -5.34
CA LEU A 149 -20.78 -8.07 -5.79
C LEU A 149 -21.24 -8.78 -7.07
N ALA A 150 -20.32 -9.01 -8.00
CA ALA A 150 -20.63 -9.76 -9.21
C ALA A 150 -21.00 -11.21 -8.92
N GLN A 151 -20.28 -11.87 -8.01
CA GLN A 151 -20.60 -13.22 -7.52
C GLN A 151 -22.00 -13.26 -6.90
N LEU A 152 -22.39 -12.21 -6.17
CA LEU A 152 -23.72 -12.01 -5.60
C LEU A 152 -24.81 -11.56 -6.60
N GLY A 153 -24.54 -11.63 -7.91
CA GLY A 153 -25.54 -11.37 -8.94
C GLY A 153 -25.68 -9.90 -9.34
N LYS A 154 -24.70 -9.04 -9.02
CA LYS A 154 -24.67 -7.63 -9.44
C LYS A 154 -23.53 -7.31 -10.43
N PRO A 155 -23.31 -8.10 -11.51
CA PRO A 155 -22.14 -7.95 -12.37
C PRO A 155 -22.12 -6.64 -13.16
N LYS A 156 -23.29 -6.12 -13.58
CA LYS A 156 -23.37 -4.84 -14.31
C LYS A 156 -22.88 -3.66 -13.45
N THR A 157 -23.34 -3.61 -12.19
CA THR A 157 -22.90 -2.61 -11.23
C THR A 157 -21.41 -2.73 -10.96
N ALA A 158 -20.92 -3.96 -10.74
CA ALA A 158 -19.51 -4.21 -10.51
C ALA A 158 -18.63 -3.72 -11.68
N ILE A 159 -18.95 -4.11 -12.91
CA ILE A 159 -18.19 -3.71 -14.11
C ILE A 159 -18.17 -2.18 -14.25
N LYS A 160 -19.30 -1.49 -14.03
CA LYS A 160 -19.35 -0.01 -14.09
C LYS A 160 -18.31 0.64 -13.17
N PHE A 161 -18.20 0.16 -11.93
CA PHE A 161 -17.23 0.72 -10.98
C PHE A 161 -15.79 0.26 -11.27
N ILE A 162 -15.58 -0.95 -11.79
CA ILE A 162 -14.24 -1.39 -12.22
C ILE A 162 -13.74 -0.53 -13.38
N THR A 163 -14.60 -0.21 -14.36
CA THR A 163 -14.24 0.70 -15.46
C THR A 163 -13.86 2.09 -14.96
N TYR A 164 -14.52 2.58 -13.91
CA TYR A 164 -14.15 3.84 -13.28
C TYR A 164 -12.73 3.80 -12.66
N GLU A 165 -12.40 2.73 -11.93
CA GLU A 165 -11.05 2.56 -11.37
C GLU A 165 -9.99 2.31 -12.47
N TYR A 166 -10.33 1.61 -13.55
CA TYR A 166 -9.47 1.46 -14.73
C TYR A 166 -9.14 2.81 -15.38
N ASN A 167 -10.15 3.66 -15.61
CA ASN A 167 -9.95 4.98 -16.21
C ASN A 167 -9.06 5.86 -15.32
N LYS A 168 -9.20 5.77 -13.99
CA LYS A 168 -8.28 6.43 -13.06
C LYS A 168 -6.86 5.92 -13.20
N ALA A 169 -6.67 4.60 -13.22
CA ALA A 169 -5.35 3.99 -13.41
C ALA A 169 -4.71 4.41 -14.74
N GLN A 170 -5.50 4.55 -15.80
CA GLN A 170 -5.05 5.04 -17.10
C GLN A 170 -4.54 6.49 -17.04
N ILE A 171 -5.28 7.38 -16.36
CA ILE A 171 -4.85 8.77 -16.15
C ILE A 171 -3.54 8.82 -15.34
N MET A 172 -3.41 7.94 -14.34
CA MET A 172 -2.21 7.80 -13.52
C MET A 172 -1.06 7.06 -14.23
N LYS A 173 -1.29 6.53 -15.43
CA LYS A 173 -0.34 5.65 -16.16
C LYS A 173 0.12 4.45 -15.33
N ASN A 174 -0.74 3.92 -14.46
CA ASN A 174 -0.46 2.75 -13.65
C ASN A 174 -0.94 1.48 -14.36
N ASN A 175 -0.05 0.90 -15.19
CA ASN A 175 -0.34 -0.31 -15.97
C ASN A 175 -0.74 -1.50 -15.09
N PHE A 176 -0.12 -1.64 -13.91
CA PHE A 176 -0.41 -2.74 -13.00
C PHE A 176 -1.87 -2.72 -12.52
N LEU A 177 -2.40 -1.54 -12.18
CA LEU A 177 -3.80 -1.40 -11.79
C LEU A 177 -4.76 -1.58 -12.97
N MET A 178 -4.35 -1.18 -14.18
CA MET A 178 -5.10 -1.46 -15.41
C MET A 178 -5.24 -2.97 -15.61
N ASP A 179 -4.13 -3.71 -15.54
CA ASP A 179 -4.10 -5.17 -15.68
C ASP A 179 -4.99 -5.85 -14.61
N CYS A 180 -4.93 -5.38 -13.36
CA CYS A 180 -5.78 -5.88 -12.29
C CYS A 180 -7.27 -5.68 -12.60
N ALA A 181 -7.65 -4.51 -13.10
CA ALA A 181 -9.04 -4.19 -13.44
C ALA A 181 -9.53 -5.03 -14.63
N GLU A 182 -8.71 -5.19 -15.66
CA GLU A 182 -9.02 -6.04 -16.82
C GLU A 182 -9.18 -7.50 -16.42
N GLY A 183 -8.26 -8.03 -15.62
CA GLY A 183 -8.34 -9.39 -15.08
C GLY A 183 -9.62 -9.60 -14.25
N THR A 184 -10.00 -8.60 -13.45
CA THR A 184 -11.25 -8.66 -12.67
C THR A 184 -12.48 -8.66 -13.58
N ILE A 185 -12.51 -7.85 -14.65
CA ILE A 185 -13.59 -7.86 -15.64
C ILE A 185 -13.67 -9.20 -16.35
N ALA A 186 -12.53 -9.76 -16.77
CA ALA A 186 -12.47 -11.06 -17.44
C ALA A 186 -13.05 -12.17 -16.54
N LYS A 187 -12.69 -12.16 -15.25
CA LYS A 187 -13.27 -13.08 -14.25
C LYS A 187 -14.78 -12.89 -14.10
N ILE A 188 -15.29 -11.66 -14.05
CA ILE A 188 -16.73 -11.42 -13.96
C ILE A 188 -17.46 -11.94 -15.20
N LYS A 189 -16.90 -11.71 -16.40
CA LYS A 189 -17.49 -12.21 -17.65
C LYS A 189 -17.55 -13.74 -17.67
N SER A 190 -16.50 -14.43 -17.22
CA SER A 190 -16.52 -15.90 -17.15
C SER A 190 -17.58 -16.42 -16.17
N LEU A 191 -17.77 -15.76 -15.02
CA LEU A 191 -18.85 -16.10 -14.08
C LEU A 191 -20.24 -15.97 -14.69
N GLN A 192 -20.47 -14.97 -15.55
CA GLN A 192 -21.74 -14.80 -16.24
C GLN A 192 -22.02 -15.94 -17.23
N VAL A 193 -20.99 -16.41 -17.95
CA VAL A 193 -21.10 -17.55 -18.87
C VAL A 193 -21.45 -18.83 -18.10
N ILE A 194 -20.75 -19.11 -17.00
CA ILE A 194 -20.99 -20.30 -16.16
C ILE A 194 -22.43 -20.31 -15.63
N LYS A 195 -22.90 -19.17 -15.09
CA LYS A 195 -24.28 -19.07 -14.58
C LYS A 195 -25.33 -19.26 -15.68
N LYS A 196 -25.11 -18.71 -16.87
CA LYS A 196 -26.01 -18.91 -18.01
C LYS A 196 -26.13 -20.38 -18.39
N ASN A 197 -25.01 -21.10 -18.48
CA ASN A 197 -25.00 -22.52 -18.84
C ASN A 197 -25.70 -23.39 -17.79
N SER A 198 -25.42 -23.16 -16.50
CA SER A 198 -26.09 -23.88 -15.40
C SER A 198 -27.62 -23.68 -15.38
N THR A 199 -28.10 -22.51 -15.82
CA THR A 199 -29.54 -22.22 -15.90
C THR A 199 -30.20 -22.99 -17.06
N ILE A 200 -29.50 -23.12 -18.18
CA ILE A 200 -29.96 -23.88 -19.35
C ILE A 200 -30.08 -25.36 -19.02
N GLU A 201 -29.05 -25.95 -18.41
CA GLU A 201 -29.06 -27.37 -17.99
C GLU A 201 -30.19 -27.68 -17.01
N HIS A 202 -30.42 -26.82 -16.02
CA HIS A 202 -31.51 -27.02 -15.05
C HIS A 202 -32.91 -26.93 -15.69
N ASN A 203 -33.07 -26.14 -16.76
CA ASN A 203 -34.34 -26.04 -17.48
C ASN A 203 -34.57 -27.25 -18.41
N LEU A 204 -33.50 -27.85 -18.96
CA LEU A 204 -33.59 -29.06 -19.79
C LEU A 204 -33.94 -30.31 -18.97
N LEU A 205 -33.54 -30.37 -17.71
CA LEU A 205 -33.84 -31.49 -16.79
C LEU A 205 -35.27 -31.44 -16.19
N LYS A 206 -36.07 -30.40 -16.51
CA LYS A 206 -37.45 -30.23 -16.03
C LYS A 206 -38.52 -30.55 -17.09
N ILE A 207 -38.11 -31.01 -18.27
CA ILE A 207 -38.96 -31.49 -19.36
C ILE A 207 -38.92 -33.01 -19.35
#